data_AF-A0A847B5L3-F1
#
_entry.id   AF-A0A847B5L3-F1
#
_cell.length_a   1.000
_cell.length_b   1.000
_cell.length_c   1.000
_cell.angle_alpha   90.00
_cell.angle_beta   90.00
_cell.angle_gamma   90.00
#
_symmetry.space_group_name_H-M   'P 1'
#
loop_
_entity.id
_entity.type
_entity.pdbx_description
1 polymer ?
#
loop_
_entity_poly.entity_id
_entity_poly.type
_entity_poly.pdbx_seq_one_letter_code
_entity_poly.pdbx_strand_id
1 'polypeptide(L)'
;MIRTYSKLKQLETFEERYQYLRLVGMVGESTFGYDRYLNQTLYRSRKWRAIRDLIIIRDEGCDLGIADRLIFGRIVIHHMNPLTFEDIEEGSDLVFDPEYLICTSHQTHNAIHFGDESQLIQLPKERTRNDTIPWA
;
A
#
# COMPACT_ATOMS: atom_id res chain seq x y z
N MET A 1 -4.99 16.51 1.70
CA MET A 1 -4.99 16.35 0.22
C MET A 1 -5.38 14.92 -0.08
N ILE A 2 -6.28 14.68 -1.04
CA ILE A 2 -6.68 13.33 -1.45
C ILE A 2 -5.57 12.68 -2.30
N ARG A 3 -5.17 11.47 -1.93
CA ARG A 3 -4.21 10.64 -2.66
C ARG A 3 -4.93 9.74 -3.64
N THR A 4 -4.39 9.59 -4.84
CA THR A 4 -5.06 8.84 -5.91
C THR A 4 -4.08 8.01 -6.71
N TYR A 5 -4.55 6.89 -7.26
CA TYR A 5 -3.74 5.94 -8.03
C TYR A 5 -3.22 6.59 -9.31
N SER A 6 -4.04 7.42 -9.96
CA SER A 6 -3.64 8.13 -11.17
C SER A 6 -2.48 9.10 -10.96
N LYS A 7 -2.31 9.64 -9.76
CA LYS A 7 -1.11 10.40 -9.37
C LYS A 7 0.03 9.47 -8.94
N LEU A 8 -0.25 8.46 -8.14
CA LEU A 8 0.74 7.49 -7.66
C LEU A 8 1.50 6.83 -8.82
N LYS A 9 0.79 6.41 -9.88
CA LYS A 9 1.39 5.73 -11.03
C LYS A 9 2.34 6.61 -11.87
N GLN A 10 2.29 7.93 -11.70
CA GLN A 10 3.23 8.86 -12.34
C GLN A 10 4.60 8.85 -11.65
N LEU A 11 4.68 8.29 -10.44
CA LEU A 11 5.93 8.10 -9.71
C LEU A 11 6.54 6.77 -10.14
N GLU A 12 7.81 6.82 -10.54
CA GLU A 12 8.50 5.71 -11.19
C GLU A 12 9.14 4.77 -10.18
N THR A 13 9.62 5.31 -9.06
CA THR A 13 10.33 4.54 -8.05
C THR A 13 9.42 4.11 -6.89
N PHE A 14 9.82 3.03 -6.24
CA PHE A 14 9.13 2.55 -5.05
C PHE A 14 9.22 3.55 -3.90
N GLU A 15 10.36 4.21 -3.74
CA GLU A 15 10.64 5.19 -2.71
C GLU A 15 9.76 6.44 -2.88
N GLU A 16 9.60 6.94 -4.11
CA GLU A 16 8.68 8.04 -4.40
C GLU A 16 7.23 7.67 -4.09
N ARG A 17 6.78 6.47 -4.52
CA ARG A 17 5.43 5.97 -4.21
C ARG A 17 5.22 5.83 -2.71
N TYR A 18 6.21 5.29 -2.01
CA TYR A 18 6.17 5.18 -0.56
C TYR A 18 6.05 6.55 0.12
N GLN A 19 6.90 7.51 -0.24
CA GLN A 19 6.88 8.86 0.32
C GLN A 19 5.56 9.59 0.02
N TYR A 20 5.00 9.38 -1.16
CA TYR A 20 3.68 9.91 -1.51
C TYR A 20 2.60 9.39 -0.56
N LEU A 21 2.63 8.11 -0.20
CA LEU A 21 1.62 7.46 0.66
C LEU A 21 1.85 7.67 2.15
N ARG A 22 3.10 7.84 2.56
CA ARG A 22 3.51 7.93 3.96
C ARG A 22 2.72 8.99 4.74
N LEU A 23 2.23 8.62 5.91
CA LEU A 23 1.47 9.49 6.80
C LEU A 23 2.39 10.07 7.87
N VAL A 24 3.21 11.07 7.51
CA VAL A 24 4.10 11.73 8.48
C VAL A 24 3.26 12.55 9.48
N GLY A 25 3.24 12.14 10.75
CA GLY A 25 2.68 12.93 11.85
C GLY A 25 1.20 12.74 12.17
N MET A 26 0.46 11.91 11.44
CA MET A 26 -0.93 11.53 11.77
C MET A 26 -1.04 10.20 12.51
N VAL A 27 -0.06 9.89 13.35
CA VAL A 27 -0.10 8.70 14.21
C VAL A 27 -1.04 8.98 15.37
N GLY A 28 -2.27 8.48 15.30
CA GLY A 28 -3.18 8.43 16.47
C GLY A 28 -4.60 8.93 16.25
N GLU A 29 -4.91 9.65 15.17
CA GLU A 29 -6.31 9.96 14.86
C GLU A 29 -6.95 8.78 14.10
N SER A 30 -7.75 8.02 14.87
CA SER A 30 -8.98 7.30 14.49
C SER A 30 -9.09 6.64 13.11
N THR A 31 -7.98 6.24 12.49
CA THR A 31 -7.96 5.68 11.14
C THR A 31 -8.16 4.17 11.17
N PHE A 32 -9.35 3.73 11.61
CA PHE A 32 -9.81 2.34 11.42
C PHE A 32 -9.26 1.27 12.38
N GLY A 33 -8.74 1.67 13.55
CA GLY A 33 -8.20 0.73 14.54
C GLY A 33 -9.21 0.15 15.55
N TYR A 34 -10.40 0.74 15.71
CA TYR A 34 -11.23 0.45 16.89
C TYR A 34 -12.49 -0.40 16.65
N ASP A 35 -13.14 -0.32 15.48
CA ASP A 35 -14.36 -1.12 15.22
C ASP A 35 -14.07 -2.43 14.50
N ARG A 36 -13.67 -3.42 15.30
CA ARG A 36 -13.43 -4.82 14.87
C ARG A 36 -14.62 -5.47 14.16
N TYR A 37 -15.84 -4.98 14.42
CA TYR A 37 -17.09 -5.48 13.83
C TYR A 37 -17.26 -5.03 12.36
N LEU A 38 -17.06 -3.74 12.07
CA LEU A 38 -17.19 -3.17 10.72
C LEU A 38 -16.15 -3.74 9.76
N ASN A 39 -14.92 -3.90 10.23
CA ASN A 39 -13.84 -4.57 9.51
C ASN A 39 -14.25 -5.98 9.02
N GLN A 40 -14.94 -6.77 9.86
CA GLN A 40 -15.31 -8.13 9.50
C GLN A 40 -16.39 -8.19 8.42
N THR A 41 -17.40 -7.33 8.49
CA THR A 41 -18.49 -7.32 7.50
C THR A 41 -18.01 -6.79 6.16
N LEU A 42 -17.24 -5.69 6.16
CA LEU A 42 -16.68 -5.10 4.96
C LEU A 42 -15.77 -6.08 4.21
N TYR A 43 -14.76 -6.63 4.89
CA TYR A 43 -13.76 -7.49 4.27
C TYR A 43 -14.29 -8.88 3.85
N ARG A 44 -15.46 -9.29 4.36
CA ARG A 44 -16.16 -10.52 3.91
C ARG A 44 -17.14 -10.27 2.77
N SER A 45 -17.49 -9.01 2.49
CA SER A 45 -18.47 -8.67 1.45
C SER A 45 -18.03 -9.15 0.06
N ARG A 46 -19.01 -9.49 -0.79
CA ARG A 46 -18.73 -9.86 -2.19
C ARG A 46 -18.15 -8.70 -2.99
N LYS A 47 -18.63 -7.47 -2.73
CA LYS A 47 -18.14 -6.24 -3.36
C LYS A 47 -16.65 -6.04 -3.08
N TRP A 48 -16.25 -6.12 -1.81
CA TRP A 48 -14.84 -5.98 -1.44
C TRP A 48 -13.95 -7.04 -2.10
N ARG A 49 -14.38 -8.32 -2.10
CA ARG A 49 -13.60 -9.39 -2.75
C ARG A 49 -13.37 -9.12 -4.23
N ALA A 50 -14.40 -8.68 -4.95
CA ALA A 50 -14.28 -8.34 -6.38
C ALA A 50 -13.33 -7.17 -6.63
N ILE A 51 -13.43 -6.11 -5.82
CA ILE A 51 -12.54 -4.94 -5.91
C ILE A 51 -11.10 -5.33 -5.57
N ARG A 52 -10.89 -6.12 -4.52
CA ARG A 52 -9.58 -6.65 -4.14
C ARG A 52 -8.93 -7.41 -5.30
N ASP A 53 -9.67 -8.30 -5.96
CA ASP A 53 -9.12 -9.10 -7.07
C ASP A 53 -8.75 -8.20 -8.26
N LEU A 54 -9.57 -7.18 -8.56
CA LEU A 54 -9.26 -6.19 -9.59
C LEU A 54 -7.97 -5.42 -9.29
N ILE A 55 -7.74 -5.02 -8.04
CA ILE A 55 -6.54 -4.30 -7.62
C ILE A 55 -5.30 -5.19 -7.71
N ILE A 56 -5.41 -6.46 -7.27
CA ILE A 56 -4.30 -7.42 -7.37
C ILE A 56 -3.89 -7.65 -8.82
N ILE A 57 -4.87 -7.77 -9.73
CA ILE A 57 -4.61 -7.92 -11.17
C ILE A 57 -3.95 -6.65 -11.73
N ARG A 58 -4.49 -5.46 -11.41
CA ARG A 58 -3.94 -4.18 -11.87
C ARG A 58 -2.49 -3.97 -11.43
N ASP A 59 -2.19 -4.32 -10.19
CA ASP A 59 -0.86 -4.11 -9.58
C ASP A 59 0.06 -5.31 -9.76
N GLU A 60 -0.35 -6.33 -10.51
CA GLU A 60 0.39 -7.58 -10.77
C GLU A 60 0.88 -8.28 -9.49
N GLY A 61 0.15 -8.14 -8.38
CA GLY A 61 0.56 -8.64 -7.06
C GLY A 61 1.87 -8.04 -6.53
N CYS A 62 2.30 -6.91 -7.08
CA CYS A 62 3.54 -6.23 -6.72
C CYS A 62 3.29 -5.12 -5.70
N ASP A 63 4.29 -4.91 -4.84
CA ASP A 63 4.26 -3.91 -3.78
C ASP A 63 4.26 -2.51 -4.37
N LEU A 64 3.27 -1.70 -3.99
CA LEU A 64 2.97 -0.39 -4.57
C LEU A 64 2.81 -0.41 -6.10
N GLY A 65 2.50 -1.57 -6.70
CA GLY A 65 2.38 -1.74 -8.15
C GLY A 65 3.70 -1.51 -8.90
N ILE A 66 4.84 -1.80 -8.27
CA ILE A 66 6.17 -1.72 -8.86
C ILE A 66 6.63 -3.13 -9.26
N ALA A 67 6.82 -3.37 -10.56
CA ALA A 67 7.01 -4.71 -11.13
C ALA A 67 8.20 -5.52 -10.56
N ASP A 68 9.26 -4.86 -10.09
CA ASP A 68 10.43 -5.53 -9.50
C ASP A 68 10.27 -5.84 -8.00
N ARG A 69 9.09 -5.58 -7.42
CA ARG A 69 8.79 -5.77 -5.99
C ARG A 69 7.61 -6.71 -5.77
N LEU A 70 7.71 -7.93 -6.27
CA LEU A 70 6.70 -8.96 -6.07
C LEU A 70 6.46 -9.25 -4.56
N ILE A 71 5.19 -9.35 -4.16
CA ILE A 71 4.83 -9.69 -2.78
C ILE A 71 4.85 -11.22 -2.60
N PHE A 72 5.87 -11.74 -1.93
CA PHE A 72 6.05 -13.19 -1.68
C PHE A 72 5.16 -13.78 -0.56
N GLY A 73 4.00 -13.19 -0.29
CA GLY A 73 3.16 -13.60 0.82
C GLY A 73 1.76 -12.99 0.75
N ARG A 74 1.23 -12.62 1.92
CA ARG A 74 -0.10 -12.01 1.99
C ARG A 74 -0.08 -10.61 1.37
N ILE A 75 -0.82 -10.44 0.28
CA ILE A 75 -1.13 -9.12 -0.29
C ILE A 75 -2.16 -8.42 0.60
N VAL A 76 -1.83 -7.21 1.01
CA VAL A 76 -2.73 -6.28 1.71
C VAL A 76 -3.19 -5.24 0.70
N ILE A 77 -4.48 -4.93 0.69
CA ILE A 77 -4.98 -3.78 -0.06
C ILE A 77 -4.99 -2.60 0.90
N HIS A 78 -4.21 -1.58 0.59
CA HIS A 78 -4.09 -0.38 1.40
C HIS A 78 -5.00 0.72 0.84
N HIS A 79 -5.79 1.34 1.72
CA HIS A 79 -6.51 2.57 1.45
C HIS A 79 -5.53 3.74 1.53
N MET A 80 -5.27 4.42 0.40
CA MET A 80 -4.30 5.52 0.34
C MET A 80 -4.74 6.76 1.13
N ASN A 81 -6.03 6.84 1.45
CA ASN A 81 -6.62 7.90 2.25
C ASN A 81 -7.15 7.30 3.56
N PRO A 82 -6.93 7.98 4.71
CA PRO A 82 -7.70 7.78 5.93
C PRO A 82 -9.20 7.59 5.64
N LEU A 83 -9.77 6.51 6.16
CA LEU A 83 -11.22 6.31 6.15
C LEU A 83 -11.82 6.71 7.50
N THR A 84 -12.94 7.40 7.47
CA THR A 84 -13.77 7.60 8.66
C THR A 84 -14.78 6.45 8.82
N PHE A 85 -15.54 6.47 9.92
CA PHE A 85 -16.62 5.50 10.12
C PHE A 85 -17.74 5.71 9.09
N GLU A 86 -18.09 6.98 8.86
CA GLU A 86 -19.14 7.42 7.95
C GLU A 86 -18.84 6.97 6.51
N ASP A 87 -17.57 7.04 6.09
CA ASP A 87 -17.14 6.53 4.78
C ASP A 87 -17.54 5.05 4.58
N ILE A 88 -17.43 4.24 5.63
CA ILE A 88 -17.78 2.81 5.58
C ILE A 88 -19.29 2.62 5.53
N GLU A 89 -20.00 3.31 6.41
CA GLU A 89 -21.44 3.15 6.60
C GLU A 89 -22.19 3.62 5.34
N GLU A 90 -21.77 4.74 4.77
CA GLU A 90 -22.32 5.31 3.55
C GLU A 90 -21.79 4.61 2.29
N GLY A 91 -20.72 3.82 2.42
CA GLY A 91 -20.11 3.10 1.30
C GLY A 91 -19.44 4.04 0.29
N SER A 92 -18.78 5.08 0.81
CA SER A 92 -18.02 6.10 0.08
C SER A 92 -17.09 5.49 -0.98
N ASP A 93 -16.86 6.25 -2.05
CA ASP A 93 -15.96 5.85 -3.12
C ASP A 93 -14.55 5.55 -2.59
N LEU A 94 -14.12 6.22 -1.52
CA LEU A 94 -12.83 5.97 -0.86
C LEU A 94 -12.67 4.50 -0.42
N VAL A 95 -13.77 3.79 -0.16
CA VAL A 95 -13.76 2.41 0.34
C VAL A 95 -13.64 1.39 -0.78
N PHE A 96 -14.29 1.63 -1.93
CA PHE A 96 -14.48 0.62 -2.98
C PHE A 96 -13.94 1.01 -4.36
N ASP A 97 -13.58 2.27 -4.59
CA ASP A 97 -13.03 2.72 -5.85
C ASP A 97 -11.53 2.35 -5.93
N PRO A 98 -11.10 1.59 -6.94
CA PRO A 98 -9.68 1.28 -7.17
C PRO A 98 -8.77 2.51 -7.27
N GLU A 99 -9.30 3.69 -7.62
CA GLU A 99 -8.53 4.95 -7.66
C GLU A 99 -7.97 5.34 -6.28
N TYR A 100 -8.51 4.80 -5.18
CA TYR A 100 -8.05 5.08 -3.81
C TYR A 100 -7.38 3.89 -3.11
N LEU A 101 -7.12 2.81 -3.84
CA LEU A 101 -6.61 1.53 -3.31
C LEU A 101 -5.33 1.08 -4.04
N ILE A 102 -4.41 0.41 -3.31
CA ILE A 102 -3.13 -0.09 -3.85
C ILE A 102 -2.68 -1.38 -3.14
N CYS A 103 -2.03 -2.29 -3.86
CA CYS A 103 -1.36 -3.45 -3.26
C CYS A 103 -0.17 -3.04 -2.41
N THR A 104 -0.07 -3.63 -1.21
CA THR A 104 1.09 -3.50 -0.32
C THR A 104 1.47 -4.84 0.26
N SER A 105 2.77 -5.02 0.54
CA SER A 105 3.19 -6.03 1.51
C SER A 105 2.81 -5.59 2.92
N HIS A 106 2.72 -6.54 3.85
CA HIS A 106 2.46 -6.21 5.27
C HIS A 106 3.54 -5.26 5.86
N GLN A 107 4.79 -5.41 5.41
CA GLN A 107 5.90 -4.57 5.86
C GLN A 107 5.75 -3.14 5.34
N THR A 108 5.48 -2.96 4.04
CA THR A 108 5.25 -1.64 3.43
C THR A 108 4.02 -0.96 4.01
N HIS A 109 2.93 -1.70 4.22
CA HIS A 109 1.74 -1.19 4.90
C HIS A 109 2.08 -0.60 6.28
N ASN A 110 2.83 -1.34 7.10
CA ASN A 110 3.23 -0.87 8.42
C ASN A 110 4.18 0.32 8.36
N ALA A 111 5.11 0.34 7.40
CA ALA A 111 6.02 1.47 7.20
C ALA A 111 5.26 2.76 6.86
N ILE A 112 4.22 2.67 6.01
CA ILE A 112 3.36 3.81 5.64
C ILE A 112 2.69 4.44 6.87
N HIS A 113 2.22 3.61 7.81
CA HIS A 113 1.48 4.06 9.00
C HIS A 113 2.37 4.46 10.18
N PHE A 114 3.44 3.71 10.43
CA PHE A 114 4.15 3.73 11.71
C PHE A 114 5.67 3.87 11.57
N GLY A 115 6.18 3.99 10.35
CA GLY A 115 7.60 3.83 10.08
C GLY A 115 8.24 4.88 9.18
N ASP A 116 9.38 4.47 8.64
CA ASP A 116 10.20 5.20 7.69
C ASP A 116 10.80 4.21 6.68
N GLU A 117 11.58 4.74 5.75
CA GLU A 117 12.20 3.97 4.67
C GLU A 117 13.13 2.84 5.15
N SER A 118 13.65 2.93 6.38
CA SER A 118 14.51 1.89 6.94
C SER A 118 13.77 0.57 7.19
N GLN A 119 12.44 0.63 7.29
CA GLN A 119 11.58 -0.55 7.44
C GLN A 119 11.22 -1.19 6.10
N LEU A 120 11.62 -0.64 4.96
CA LEU A 120 11.29 -1.19 3.65
C LEU A 120 12.26 -2.30 3.23
N ILE A 121 11.78 -3.27 2.45
CA ILE A 121 12.64 -4.27 1.83
C ILE A 121 13.53 -3.56 0.82
N GLN A 122 14.83 -3.62 1.05
CA GLN A 122 15.83 -3.07 0.14
C GLN A 122 16.17 -4.12 -0.91
N LEU A 123 16.03 -3.76 -2.19
CA LEU A 123 16.55 -4.59 -3.26
C LEU A 123 18.09 -4.58 -3.22
N PRO A 124 18.74 -5.65 -3.69
CA PRO A 124 20.19 -5.63 -3.89
C PRO A 124 20.58 -4.43 -4.75
N LYS A 125 21.62 -3.70 -4.36
CA LYS A 125 22.13 -2.59 -5.16
C LYS A 125 22.55 -3.09 -6.55
N GLU A 126 22.30 -2.27 -7.56
CA GLU A 126 22.80 -2.54 -8.90
C GLU A 126 24.32 -2.72 -8.85
N ARG A 127 24.82 -3.74 -9.54
CA ARG A 127 26.24 -4.06 -9.51
C ARG A 127 27.01 -3.05 -10.34
N THR A 128 28.08 -2.49 -9.78
CA THR A 128 29.02 -1.66 -10.52
C THR A 128 30.28 -2.44 -10.92
N ARG A 129 31.03 -1.91 -11.89
CA ARG A 129 32.30 -2.51 -12.32
C ARG A 129 33.20 -2.67 -11.08
N ASN A 130 33.73 -3.88 -10.89
CA ASN A 130 34.62 -4.27 -9.79
C ASN A 130 33.97 -4.63 -8.43
N ASP A 131 32.63 -4.73 -8.33
CA ASP A 131 31.95 -5.13 -7.08
C ASP A 131 32.27 -6.55 -6.58
N THR A 132 32.91 -7.40 -7.39
CA THR A 132 33.29 -8.78 -7.02
C THR A 132 34.79 -9.00 -6.93
N ILE A 133 35.62 -7.95 -6.86
CA ILE A 133 37.08 -8.16 -6.75
C ILE A 133 37.37 -8.92 -5.44
N PRO A 134 37.90 -10.16 -5.51
CA PRO A 134 38.35 -10.88 -4.33
C PRO A 134 39.49 -10.10 -3.68
N TRP A 135 39.59 -10.17 -2.35
CA TRP A 135 40.63 -9.46 -1.62
C TRP A 135 42.00 -9.94 -2.15
N ALA A 136 42.87 -9.00 -2.52
CA ALA A 136 44.21 -9.29 -3.02
C ALA A 136 45.10 -9.89 -1.92
#